data_AF-A0A356FVF4-F1
#
_entry.id   AF-A0A356FVF4-F1
#
_cell.length_a   1.000
_cell.length_b   1.000
_cell.length_c   1.000
_cell.angle_alpha   90.00
_cell.angle_beta   90.00
_cell.angle_gamma   90.00
#
_symmetry.space_group_name_H-M   'P 1'
#
loop_
_entity.id
_entity.type
_entity.pdbx_description
1 polymer ?
#
loop_
_entity_poly.entity_id
_entity_poly.type
_entity_poly.pdbx_seq_one_letter_code
_entity_poly.pdbx_strand_id
1 'polypeptide(L)'
;LRPNKLLVMDPRGEEIALQGEKTKEPTFGLPAMWVDMTLREDAMFHGYTVVDSPTIITTHITELVKSNMSELLSYTETQKLLHELDKDQQKLVEELIPKRITVGGVQRVLQNLLNERVSIRDLPTILEGISEACSVTQ
;
A
#
# COMPACT_ATOMS: atom_id res chain seq x y z
N LEU A 1 -5.09 -7.91 -20.19
CA LEU A 1 -5.75 -6.59 -20.38
C LEU A 1 -6.50 -6.57 -21.71
N ARG A 2 -7.57 -5.79 -21.79
CA ARG A 2 -8.41 -5.61 -22.98
C ARG A 2 -8.70 -4.10 -23.13
N PRO A 3 -7.88 -3.35 -23.89
CA PRO A 3 -7.92 -1.88 -23.89
C PRO A 3 -9.29 -1.25 -24.20
N ASN A 4 -10.11 -1.92 -25.01
CA ASN A 4 -11.43 -1.45 -25.43
C ASN A 4 -12.59 -2.16 -24.72
N LYS A 5 -12.34 -2.74 -23.54
CA LYS A 5 -13.36 -3.39 -22.71
C LYS A 5 -13.31 -2.86 -21.29
N LEU A 6 -14.40 -3.08 -20.56
CA LEU A 6 -14.53 -2.77 -19.15
C LEU A 6 -14.47 -4.07 -18.34
N LEU A 7 -13.84 -4.02 -17.17
CA LEU A 7 -13.88 -5.10 -16.20
C LEU A 7 -15.01 -4.81 -15.22
N VAL A 8 -15.94 -5.75 -15.10
CA VAL A 8 -17.09 -5.69 -14.20
C VAL A 8 -16.89 -6.68 -13.07
N MET A 9 -17.28 -6.31 -11.85
CA MET A 9 -17.22 -7.13 -10.64
C MET A 9 -18.47 -6.91 -9.80
N ASP A 10 -19.03 -7.97 -9.20
CA ASP A 10 -20.03 -7.82 -8.14
C ASP A 10 -19.31 -7.50 -6.81
N PRO A 11 -19.65 -6.40 -6.12
CA PRO A 11 -19.08 -6.08 -4.79
C PRO A 11 -19.25 -7.19 -3.75
N ARG A 12 -20.22 -8.09 -3.94
CA ARG A 12 -20.51 -9.25 -3.09
C ARG A 12 -19.72 -10.51 -3.49
N GLY A 13 -19.02 -10.49 -4.64
CA GLY A 13 -18.27 -11.63 -5.16
C GLY A 13 -19.13 -12.69 -5.88
N GLU A 14 -20.38 -12.37 -6.19
CA GLU A 14 -21.33 -13.23 -6.89
C GLU A 14 -21.07 -13.30 -8.41
N GLU A 15 -21.72 -14.25 -9.10
CA GLU A 15 -21.63 -14.33 -10.55
C GLU A 15 -22.26 -13.10 -11.25
N ILE A 16 -21.57 -12.61 -12.28
CA ILE A 16 -22.00 -11.46 -13.07
C ILE A 16 -22.94 -11.92 -14.18
N ALA A 17 -24.17 -11.43 -14.16
CA ALA A 17 -25.21 -11.75 -15.14
C ALA A 17 -25.18 -10.85 -16.38
N LEU A 18 -24.00 -10.52 -16.90
CA LEU A 18 -23.81 -9.77 -18.15
C LEU A 18 -23.21 -10.65 -19.24
N GLN A 19 -23.34 -10.23 -20.50
CA GLN A 19 -22.63 -10.90 -21.59
C GLN A 19 -21.17 -10.44 -21.62
N GLY A 20 -20.24 -11.39 -21.48
CA GLY A 20 -18.82 -11.08 -21.50
C GLY A 20 -17.91 -12.29 -21.33
N GLU A 21 -16.62 -12.03 -21.22
CA GLU A 21 -15.57 -13.03 -21.01
C GLU A 21 -15.26 -13.12 -19.51
N LYS A 22 -15.57 -14.26 -18.88
CA LYS A 22 -15.28 -14.50 -17.45
C LYS A 22 -13.77 -14.42 -17.20
N THR A 23 -13.38 -13.82 -16.08
CA THR A 23 -11.98 -13.65 -15.68
C THR A 23 -11.88 -13.47 -14.16
N LYS A 24 -10.67 -13.16 -13.66
CA LYS A 24 -10.45 -12.72 -12.29
C LYS A 24 -9.77 -11.36 -12.29
N GLU A 25 -10.14 -10.52 -11.35
CA GLU A 25 -9.46 -9.26 -11.12
C GLU A 25 -8.04 -9.52 -10.57
N PRO A 26 -6.99 -8.86 -11.11
CA PRO A 26 -5.60 -9.20 -10.81
C PRO A 26 -5.12 -8.84 -9.40
N THR A 27 -5.77 -7.90 -8.72
CA THR A 27 -5.31 -7.33 -7.45
C THR A 27 -5.77 -8.13 -6.24
N PHE A 28 -7.06 -8.47 -6.19
CA PHE A 28 -7.73 -9.12 -5.06
C PHE A 28 -8.28 -10.51 -5.43
N GLY A 29 -8.22 -10.89 -6.72
CA GLY A 29 -8.64 -12.21 -7.18
C GLY A 29 -10.17 -12.40 -7.27
N LEU A 30 -10.93 -11.30 -7.24
CA LEU A 30 -12.39 -11.33 -7.30
C LEU A 30 -12.88 -11.89 -8.64
N PRO A 31 -14.02 -12.63 -8.66
CA PRO A 31 -14.71 -12.98 -9.90
C PRO A 31 -15.03 -11.72 -10.69
N ALA A 32 -14.67 -11.72 -11.98
CA ALA A 32 -14.84 -10.56 -12.83
C ALA A 32 -15.25 -10.96 -14.25
N MET A 33 -15.72 -9.99 -15.03
CA MET A 33 -16.12 -10.20 -16.41
C MET A 33 -15.68 -9.04 -17.31
N TRP A 34 -15.07 -9.36 -18.45
CA TRP A 34 -14.78 -8.38 -19.48
C TRP A 34 -16.02 -8.16 -20.36
N VAL A 35 -16.57 -6.96 -20.33
CA VAL A 35 -17.74 -6.55 -21.10
C VAL A 35 -17.40 -5.48 -22.12
N ASP A 36 -18.25 -5.32 -23.13
CA ASP A 36 -18.15 -4.20 -24.08
C ASP A 36 -18.42 -2.87 -23.38
N MET A 37 -17.83 -1.77 -23.87
CA MET A 37 -18.01 -0.44 -23.29
C MET A 37 -19.48 0.01 -23.30
N THR A 38 -20.27 -0.48 -24.25
CA THR A 38 -21.72 -0.22 -24.36
C THR A 38 -22.52 -0.76 -23.17
N LEU A 39 -22.01 -1.77 -22.46
CA LEU A 39 -22.69 -2.38 -21.30
C LEU A 39 -22.41 -1.65 -19.97
N ARG A 40 -21.73 -0.49 -20.01
CA ARG A 40 -21.40 0.28 -18.79
C ARG A 40 -22.64 0.66 -17.98
N GLU A 41 -23.63 1.28 -18.62
CA GLU A 41 -24.81 1.79 -17.93
C GLU A 41 -25.63 0.65 -17.31
N ASP A 42 -25.77 -0.45 -18.05
CA ASP A 42 -26.43 -1.67 -17.59
C ASP A 42 -25.71 -2.30 -16.38
N ALA A 43 -24.38 -2.42 -16.46
CA ALA A 43 -23.57 -2.91 -15.34
C ALA A 43 -23.70 -2.05 -14.08
N MET A 44 -23.71 -0.73 -14.25
CA MET A 44 -23.91 0.21 -13.14
C MET A 44 -25.33 0.13 -12.57
N PHE A 45 -26.35 -0.04 -13.42
CA PHE A 45 -27.74 -0.22 -12.99
C PHE A 45 -27.92 -1.47 -12.13
N HIS A 46 -27.21 -2.55 -12.46
CA HIS A 46 -27.15 -3.77 -11.66
C HIS A 46 -26.30 -3.67 -10.37
N GLY A 47 -25.69 -2.51 -10.11
CA GLY A 47 -24.88 -2.27 -8.91
C GLY A 47 -23.48 -2.88 -8.96
N TYR A 48 -23.00 -3.25 -10.15
CA TYR A 48 -21.65 -3.78 -10.31
C TYR A 48 -20.60 -2.67 -10.30
N THR A 49 -19.40 -3.00 -9.85
CA THR A 49 -18.21 -2.15 -9.98
C THR A 49 -17.69 -2.27 -11.40
N VAL A 50 -17.59 -1.14 -12.11
CA VAL A 50 -17.12 -1.07 -13.50
C VAL A 50 -15.79 -0.32 -13.56
N VAL A 51 -14.75 -0.97 -14.09
CA VAL A 51 -13.38 -0.46 -14.09
C VAL A 51 -12.78 -0.53 -15.50
N ASP A 52 -12.06 0.52 -15.91
CA ASP A 52 -11.34 0.51 -17.19
C ASP A 52 -9.92 -0.08 -17.08
N SER A 53 -9.32 -0.38 -18.23
CA SER A 53 -7.97 -0.97 -18.27
C SER A 53 -6.90 -0.14 -17.54
N PRO A 54 -6.82 1.19 -17.70
CA PRO A 54 -5.86 2.01 -16.95
C PRO A 54 -6.05 1.92 -15.44
N THR A 55 -7.29 1.96 -14.94
CA THR A 55 -7.57 1.89 -13.50
C THR A 55 -7.20 0.53 -12.93
N ILE A 56 -7.41 -0.57 -13.67
CA ILE A 56 -6.97 -1.92 -13.26
C ILE A 56 -5.45 -1.96 -13.09
N ILE A 57 -4.71 -1.41 -14.06
CA ILE A 57 -3.25 -1.37 -13.99
C ILE A 57 -2.79 -0.55 -12.79
N THR A 58 -3.33 0.65 -12.62
CA THR A 58 -2.98 1.54 -11.51
C THR A 58 -3.27 0.88 -10.16
N THR A 59 -4.43 0.25 -10.01
CA THR A 59 -4.82 -0.44 -8.77
C THR A 59 -3.88 -1.60 -8.46
N HIS A 60 -3.59 -2.44 -9.46
CA HIS A 60 -2.71 -3.59 -9.28
C HIS A 60 -1.28 -3.17 -8.94
N ILE A 61 -0.73 -2.16 -9.63
CA ILE A 61 0.61 -1.62 -9.31
C ILE A 61 0.62 -1.01 -7.90
N THR A 62 -0.41 -0.26 -7.53
CA THR A 62 -0.50 0.35 -6.20
C THR A 62 -0.47 -0.71 -5.10
N GLU A 63 -1.23 -1.78 -5.24
CA GLU A 63 -1.23 -2.86 -4.26
C GLU A 63 0.07 -3.66 -4.26
N LEU A 64 0.70 -3.88 -5.42
CA LEU A 64 2.04 -4.48 -5.48
C LEU A 64 3.09 -3.63 -4.76
N VAL A 65 3.03 -2.30 -4.90
CA VAL A 65 3.94 -1.40 -4.17
C VAL A 65 3.67 -1.49 -2.66
N LYS A 66 2.41 -1.49 -2.24
CA LYS A 66 2.04 -1.61 -0.82
C LYS A 66 2.48 -2.95 -0.22
N SER A 67 2.28 -4.05 -0.93
CA SER A 67 2.64 -5.39 -0.44
C SER A 67 4.15 -5.58 -0.30
N ASN A 68 4.95 -4.81 -1.05
CA ASN A 68 6.41 -4.88 -1.04
C ASN A 68 7.06 -3.63 -0.40
N MET A 69 6.29 -2.80 0.30
CA MET A 69 6.76 -1.50 0.78
C MET A 69 7.93 -1.61 1.78
N SER A 70 7.94 -2.66 2.59
CA SER A 70 9.05 -2.96 3.51
C SER A 70 10.36 -3.24 2.78
N GLU A 71 10.31 -3.92 1.64
CA GLU A 71 11.48 -4.20 0.79
C GLU A 71 11.97 -2.94 0.06
N LEU A 72 11.03 -2.06 -0.32
CA LEU A 72 11.33 -0.77 -0.94
C LEU A 72 11.96 0.22 0.06
N LEU A 73 11.73 0.04 1.37
CA LEU A 73 12.35 0.86 2.41
C LEU A 73 13.82 0.47 2.61
N SER A 74 14.67 1.04 1.76
CA SER A 74 16.12 0.87 1.83
C SER A 74 16.75 1.69 2.97
N TYR A 75 18.03 1.45 3.23
CA TYR A 75 18.81 2.25 4.16
C TYR A 75 18.82 3.74 3.76
N THR A 76 19.02 4.02 2.47
CA THR A 76 19.03 5.40 1.93
C THR A 76 17.68 6.09 2.10
N GLU A 77 16.57 5.38 1.83
CA GLU A 77 15.24 5.95 2.03
C GLU A 77 14.95 6.19 3.51
N THR A 78 15.41 5.30 4.39
CA THR A 78 15.31 5.50 5.85
C THR A 78 16.08 6.75 6.28
N GLN A 79 17.30 6.96 5.77
CA GLN A 79 18.06 8.17 6.06
C GLN A 79 17.34 9.43 5.57
N LYS A 80 16.78 9.42 4.35
CA LYS A 80 16.01 10.55 3.81
C LYS A 80 14.82 10.88 4.72
N LEU A 81 14.03 9.88 5.11
CA LEU A 81 12.89 10.08 6.01
C LEU A 81 13.32 10.72 7.34
N LEU A 82 14.44 10.27 7.91
CA LEU A 82 14.98 10.85 9.14
C LEU A 82 15.46 12.29 8.92
N HIS A 83 16.09 12.61 7.79
CA HIS A 83 16.59 13.95 7.47
C HIS A 83 15.49 14.96 7.11
N GLU A 84 14.34 14.49 6.62
CA GLU A 84 13.19 15.34 6.28
C GLU A 84 12.35 15.76 7.49
N LEU A 85 12.64 15.21 8.68
CA LEU A 85 11.99 15.63 9.93
C LEU A 85 12.34 17.08 10.29
N ASP A 86 11.38 17.77 10.93
CA ASP A 86 11.55 19.14 11.41
C ASP A 86 12.67 19.27 12.45
N LYS A 87 13.18 20.50 12.62
CA LYS A 87 14.35 20.81 13.48
C LYS A 87 14.22 20.29 14.92
N ASP A 88 13.02 20.33 15.49
CA ASP A 88 12.81 19.83 16.86
C ASP A 88 12.94 18.31 16.93
N GLN A 89 12.49 17.61 15.90
CA GLN A 89 12.59 16.15 15.78
C GLN A 89 14.00 15.70 15.41
N GLN A 90 14.79 16.52 14.69
CA GLN A 90 16.21 16.24 14.43
C GLN A 90 17.02 16.09 15.73
N LYS A 91 16.69 16.84 16.79
CA LYS A 91 17.36 16.69 18.09
C LYS A 91 17.16 15.29 18.67
N LEU A 92 15.93 14.75 18.58
CA LEU A 92 15.63 13.38 18.99
C LEU A 92 16.44 12.37 18.17
N VAL A 93 16.56 12.59 16.85
CA VAL A 93 17.39 11.73 15.97
C VAL A 93 18.86 11.74 16.40
N GLU A 94 19.45 12.92 16.71
CA GLU A 94 20.85 13.05 17.15
C GLU A 94 21.12 12.43 18.55
N GLU A 95 20.10 12.37 19.40
CA GLU A 95 20.17 11.71 20.70
C GLU A 95 20.00 10.20 20.62
N LEU A 96 19.18 9.74 19.68
CA LEU A 96 18.82 8.33 19.50
C LEU A 96 19.85 7.59 18.62
N ILE A 97 20.28 8.22 17.52
CA ILE A 97 21.13 7.61 16.48
C ILE A 97 22.50 8.30 16.42
N PRO A 98 23.62 7.55 16.40
CA PRO A 98 23.75 6.10 16.56
C PRO A 98 23.83 5.66 18.04
N LYS A 99 23.61 6.57 18.99
CA LYS A 99 23.97 6.40 20.42
C LYS A 99 23.23 5.26 21.12
N ARG A 100 21.95 5.07 20.81
CA ARG A 100 21.07 4.06 21.43
C ARG A 100 20.59 3.02 20.42
N ILE A 101 20.45 3.39 19.16
CA ILE A 101 20.10 2.50 18.06
C ILE A 101 20.77 2.97 16.77
N THR A 102 21.08 2.05 15.86
CA THR A 102 21.62 2.39 14.54
C THR A 102 20.51 2.75 13.56
N VAL A 103 20.84 3.43 12.45
CA VAL A 103 19.89 3.65 11.34
C VAL A 103 19.33 2.32 10.83
N GLY A 104 20.15 1.27 10.77
CA GLY A 104 19.70 -0.07 10.38
C GLY A 104 18.71 -0.68 11.38
N GLY A 105 18.86 -0.40 12.67
CA GLY A 105 17.90 -0.79 13.70
C GLY A 105 16.55 -0.09 13.51
N VAL A 106 16.57 1.23 13.29
CA VAL A 106 15.34 2.00 12.98
C VAL A 106 14.69 1.50 11.69
N GLN A 107 15.48 1.28 10.64
CA GLN A 107 15.00 0.69 9.38
C GLN A 107 14.27 -0.64 9.67
N ARG A 108 14.84 -1.51 10.49
CA ARG A 108 14.22 -2.81 10.80
C ARG A 108 12.88 -2.65 11.52
N VAL A 109 12.77 -1.71 12.45
CA VAL A 109 11.49 -1.39 13.12
C VAL A 109 10.46 -0.90 12.10
N LEU A 110 10.82 0.07 11.25
CA LEU A 110 9.92 0.60 10.23
C LEU A 110 9.50 -0.47 9.21
N GLN A 111 10.42 -1.33 8.79
CA GLN A 111 10.11 -2.46 7.91
C GLN A 111 9.12 -3.44 8.53
N ASN A 112 9.23 -3.72 9.84
CA ASN A 112 8.28 -4.58 10.54
C ASN A 112 6.89 -3.95 10.58
N LEU A 113 6.79 -2.64 10.89
CA LEU A 113 5.53 -1.91 10.84
C LEU A 113 4.90 -1.97 9.44
N LEU A 114 5.69 -1.72 8.39
CA LEU A 114 5.22 -1.80 7.01
C LEU A 114 4.76 -3.20 6.59
N ASN A 115 5.45 -4.26 7.05
CA ASN A 115 5.04 -5.66 6.81
C ASN A 115 3.66 -5.95 7.43
N GLU A 116 3.35 -5.34 8.56
CA GLU A 116 2.05 -5.44 9.23
C GLU A 116 1.02 -4.42 8.71
N ARG A 117 1.34 -3.71 7.62
CA ARG A 117 0.51 -2.66 7.01
C ARG A 117 0.24 -1.48 7.95
N VAL A 118 1.11 -1.24 8.93
CA VAL A 118 1.07 -0.08 9.81
C VAL A 118 1.74 1.11 9.12
N SER A 119 1.06 2.26 9.15
CA SER A 119 1.58 3.48 8.53
C SER A 119 2.75 4.06 9.33
N ILE A 120 3.84 4.41 8.64
CA ILE A 120 5.02 5.06 9.24
C ILE A 120 5.06 6.58 9.04
N ARG A 121 3.92 7.19 8.67
CA ARG A 121 3.84 8.64 8.39
C ARG A 121 4.08 9.49 9.64
N ASP A 122 3.66 8.98 10.80
CA ASP A 122 3.94 9.61 12.09
C ASP A 122 5.29 9.10 12.63
N LEU A 123 6.36 9.44 11.91
CA LEU A 123 7.72 9.04 12.26
C LEU A 123 8.18 9.59 13.63
N PRO A 124 7.83 10.83 14.05
CA PRO A 124 8.14 11.33 15.39
C PRO A 124 7.66 10.41 16.51
N THR A 125 6.37 10.04 16.51
CA THR A 125 5.79 9.15 17.53
C THR A 125 6.48 7.78 17.55
N ILE A 126 6.87 7.26 16.37
CA ILE A 126 7.61 6.00 16.28
C ILE A 126 9.00 6.13 16.92
N LEU A 127 9.72 7.21 16.65
CA LEU A 127 11.06 7.46 17.22
C LEU A 127 11.01 7.64 18.74
N GLU A 128 9.99 8.31 19.26
CA GLU A 128 9.74 8.42 20.70
C GLU A 128 9.55 7.05 21.33
N GLY A 129 8.70 6.20 20.74
CA GLY A 129 8.48 4.83 21.20
C GLY A 129 9.75 3.98 21.16
N ILE A 130 10.59 4.12 20.12
CA ILE A 130 11.90 3.45 20.06
C ILE A 130 12.82 3.94 21.20
N SER A 131 12.86 5.25 21.44
CA SER A 131 13.70 5.84 22.50
C SER A 131 13.31 5.36 23.90
N GLU A 132 12.00 5.26 24.17
CA GLU A 132 11.47 4.68 25.41
C GLU A 132 11.85 3.21 25.55
N ALA A 133 11.64 2.40 24.50
CA ALA A 133 11.96 0.97 24.51
C ALA A 133 13.46 0.69 24.71
N CYS A 134 14.35 1.49 24.09
CA CYS A 134 15.80 1.41 24.30
C CYS A 134 16.22 1.74 25.74
N SER A 135 15.43 2.54 26.46
CA SER A 135 15.71 2.86 27.87
C SER A 135 15.36 1.71 28.81
N VAL A 136 14.40 0.87 28.42
CA VAL A 136 13.87 -0.24 29.24
C VAL A 136 14.59 -1.56 28.96
N THR A 137 15.04 -1.79 27.72
CA THR A 137 15.53 -3.11 27.24
C THR A 137 17.06 -3.23 27.27
N GLN A 138 17.73 -2.73 28.32
CA GLN A 138 19.19 -2.83 28.45
C GLN A 138 19.69 -4.25 28.78
#